data_AF-A0AAD2CPD9-F1
#
_entry.id   AF-A0AAD2CPD9-F1
#
_cell.length_a   1.000
_cell.length_b   1.000
_cell.length_c   1.000
_cell.angle_alpha   90.00
_cell.angle_beta   90.00
_cell.angle_gamma   90.00
#
_symmetry.space_group_name_H-M   'P 1'
#
loop_
_entity.id
_entity.type
_entity.pdbx_description
1 polymer ?
#
loop_
_entity_poly.entity_id
_entity_poly.type
_entity_poly.pdbx_seq_one_letter_code
_entity_poly.pdbx_strand_id
1 'polypeptide(L)'
;MPNADGLPYHESQALLRQLCLMHALNMLVGEPRLNQAHMDQVCNQLVQLSPEPSVSTTNPHRGRWLGGNYDVNVAIYILENEWNYQVNYYSRRRTPKNNSNSNENMDESVEESSSLSSMEGVLVNVPGTFPWTRHWIMYKPWNRGEGAAKQQWYRLDSKAACPIQVKDLQVQVDKHSQTGDTVLTIQKQQGE
;
A
#
# COMPACT_ATOMS: atom_id res chain seq x y z
N MET A 1 9.38 1.53 -14.69
CA MET A 1 10.54 2.20 -15.34
C MET A 1 11.12 3.28 -14.43
N PRO A 2 12.40 3.66 -14.52
CA PRO A 2 12.92 4.85 -13.83
C PRO A 2 12.29 6.13 -14.39
N ASN A 3 12.19 7.17 -13.57
CA ASN A 3 11.99 8.53 -14.06
C ASN A 3 13.29 9.11 -14.65
N ALA A 4 13.25 10.33 -15.17
CA ALA A 4 14.41 11.00 -15.78
C ALA A 4 15.62 11.14 -14.83
N ASP A 5 15.39 11.15 -13.51
CA ASP A 5 16.44 11.29 -12.49
C ASP A 5 17.00 9.92 -12.01
N GLY A 6 16.53 8.81 -12.59
CA GLY A 6 16.86 7.45 -12.16
C GLY A 6 16.19 7.03 -10.84
N LEU A 7 15.16 7.75 -10.41
CA LEU A 7 14.29 7.42 -9.27
C LEU A 7 13.15 6.49 -9.73
N PRO A 8 12.45 5.81 -8.80
CA PRO A 8 11.29 5.01 -9.17
C PRO A 8 10.22 5.88 -9.86
N TYR A 9 9.45 5.26 -10.75
CA TYR A 9 8.26 5.86 -11.37
C TYR A 9 7.34 6.47 -10.31
N HIS A 10 6.84 7.67 -10.60
CA HIS A 10 6.03 8.45 -9.66
C HIS A 10 4.90 9.18 -10.41
N GLU A 11 3.70 9.09 -9.86
CA GLU A 11 2.54 9.84 -10.33
C GLU A 11 2.11 10.85 -9.27
N SER A 12 1.84 12.08 -9.69
CA SER A 12 1.29 13.12 -8.83
C SER A 12 -0.22 13.29 -9.08
N GLN A 13 -0.95 13.59 -8.00
CA GLN A 13 -2.37 13.90 -8.06
C GLN A 13 -2.63 15.34 -7.61
N ALA A 14 -3.66 15.96 -8.17
CA ALA A 14 -4.16 17.23 -7.63
C ALA A 14 -4.71 17.02 -6.21
N LEU A 15 -4.46 17.96 -5.30
CA LEU A 15 -4.78 17.83 -3.86
C LEU A 15 -6.26 17.51 -3.57
N LEU A 16 -7.17 17.96 -4.43
CA LEU A 16 -8.62 17.76 -4.29
C LEU A 16 -9.12 16.46 -4.94
N ARG A 17 -8.28 15.73 -5.69
CA ARG A 17 -8.66 14.44 -6.29
C ARG A 17 -8.44 13.31 -5.29
N GLN A 18 -9.34 12.33 -5.31
CA GLN A 18 -9.30 11.18 -4.42
C GLN A 18 -8.84 9.92 -5.16
N LEU A 19 -7.88 10.04 -6.08
CA LEU A 19 -7.36 8.93 -6.90
C LEU A 19 -6.09 8.30 -6.30
N CYS A 20 -5.80 8.53 -5.02
CA CYS A 20 -4.54 8.15 -4.39
C CYS A 20 -4.24 6.65 -4.49
N LEU A 21 -5.25 5.78 -4.41
CA LEU A 21 -5.06 4.34 -4.58
C LEU A 21 -4.61 3.99 -6.01
N MET A 22 -5.26 4.57 -7.02
CA MET A 22 -4.91 4.34 -8.44
C MET A 22 -3.44 4.68 -8.68
N HIS A 23 -3.02 5.87 -8.24
CA HIS A 23 -1.63 6.30 -8.36
C HIS A 23 -0.68 5.39 -7.57
N ALA A 24 -1.05 4.97 -6.35
CA ALA A 24 -0.23 4.07 -5.55
C ALA A 24 0.01 2.71 -6.25
N LEU A 25 -1.03 2.14 -6.87
CA LEU A 25 -0.95 0.90 -7.62
C LEU A 25 -0.16 1.05 -8.93
N ASN A 26 -0.32 2.14 -9.67
CA ASN A 26 0.51 2.43 -10.84
C ASN A 26 2.00 2.60 -10.47
N MET A 27 2.28 3.22 -9.33
CA MET A 27 3.65 3.35 -8.80
C MET A 27 4.26 2.00 -8.39
N LEU A 28 3.46 1.06 -7.89
CA LEU A 28 3.89 -0.32 -7.63
C LEU A 28 4.40 -1.02 -8.89
N VAL A 29 3.66 -0.97 -10.00
CA VAL A 29 4.09 -1.61 -11.26
C VAL A 29 5.07 -0.75 -12.06
N GLY A 30 5.08 0.55 -11.79
CA GLY A 30 6.01 1.52 -12.37
C GLY A 30 5.62 2.00 -13.77
N GLU A 31 4.31 2.06 -14.04
CA GLU A 31 3.67 2.52 -15.28
C GLU A 31 2.19 2.91 -15.02
N PRO A 32 1.56 3.76 -15.86
CA PRO A 32 0.18 4.19 -15.69
C PRO A 32 -0.82 3.13 -16.18
N ARG A 33 -0.80 1.94 -15.56
CA ARG A 33 -1.61 0.78 -15.96
C ARG A 33 -3.10 0.96 -15.67
N LEU A 34 -3.43 1.63 -14.57
CA LEU A 34 -4.79 1.92 -14.13
C LEU A 34 -5.19 3.35 -14.48
N ASN A 35 -6.47 3.52 -14.79
CA ASN A 35 -7.14 4.80 -14.88
C ASN A 35 -8.42 4.79 -14.03
N GLN A 36 -9.06 5.96 -13.87
CA GLN A 36 -10.26 6.10 -13.04
C GLN A 36 -11.40 5.18 -13.49
N ALA A 37 -11.61 5.02 -14.80
CA ALA A 37 -12.70 4.18 -15.32
C ALA A 37 -12.50 2.71 -14.96
N HIS A 38 -11.25 2.21 -14.99
CA HIS A 38 -10.92 0.86 -14.55
C HIS A 38 -11.21 0.66 -13.06
N MET A 39 -10.76 1.59 -12.22
CA MET A 39 -11.03 1.54 -10.78
C MET A 39 -12.53 1.53 -10.48
N ASP A 40 -13.29 2.37 -11.19
CA ASP A 40 -14.75 2.43 -11.07
C ASP A 40 -15.44 1.14 -11.53
N GLN A 41 -14.90 0.47 -12.55
CA GLN A 41 -15.37 -0.84 -13.00
C GLN A 41 -15.16 -1.92 -11.93
N VAL A 42 -13.97 -1.96 -11.31
CA VAL A 42 -13.67 -2.90 -10.21
C VAL A 42 -14.64 -2.70 -9.05
N CYS A 43 -14.93 -1.45 -8.67
CA CYS A 43 -15.94 -1.17 -7.65
C CYS A 43 -17.32 -1.77 -8.00
N ASN A 44 -17.72 -1.77 -9.26
CA ASN A 44 -19.01 -2.35 -9.67
C ASN A 44 -18.98 -3.88 -9.66
N GLN A 45 -17.85 -4.49 -10.03
CA GLN A 45 -17.67 -5.95 -9.92
C GLN A 45 -17.75 -6.42 -8.46
N LEU A 46 -17.11 -5.70 -7.54
CA LEU A 46 -17.18 -6.02 -6.10
C LEU A 46 -18.61 -5.95 -5.54
N VAL A 47 -19.43 -4.98 -6.00
CA VAL A 47 -20.86 -4.93 -5.64
C VAL A 47 -21.60 -6.17 -6.14
N GLN A 48 -21.30 -6.66 -7.35
CA GLN A 48 -21.96 -7.85 -7.90
C GLN A 48 -21.55 -9.14 -7.19
N LEU A 49 -20.32 -9.20 -6.66
CA LEU A 49 -19.81 -10.34 -5.89
C LEU A 49 -20.29 -10.35 -4.44
N SER A 50 -20.89 -9.26 -3.96
CA SER A 50 -21.36 -9.16 -2.58
C SER A 50 -22.59 -10.05 -2.36
N PRO A 51 -22.59 -10.92 -1.33
CA PRO A 51 -23.68 -11.87 -1.09
C PRO A 51 -24.98 -11.20 -0.64
N GLU A 52 -24.90 -10.00 -0.08
CA GLU A 52 -26.06 -9.21 0.34
C GLU A 52 -26.45 -8.20 -0.74
N PRO A 53 -27.74 -8.11 -1.12
CA PRO A 53 -28.19 -7.09 -2.05
C PRO A 53 -27.87 -5.71 -1.45
N SER A 54 -27.11 -4.90 -2.18
CA SER A 54 -26.80 -3.53 -1.77
C SER A 54 -28.11 -2.74 -1.66
N VAL A 55 -28.59 -2.55 -0.42
CA VAL A 55 -29.76 -1.73 -0.10
C VAL A 55 -29.48 -0.23 -0.36
N SER A 56 -28.20 0.12 -0.53
CA SER A 56 -27.75 1.48 -0.82
C SER A 56 -27.70 1.75 -2.32
N THR A 57 -28.20 2.92 -2.72
CA THR A 57 -28.10 3.45 -4.10
C THR A 57 -26.70 3.97 -4.45
N THR A 58 -25.75 3.91 -3.51
CA THR A 58 -24.35 4.34 -3.71
C THR A 58 -23.40 3.17 -3.59
N ASN A 59 -22.43 3.09 -4.51
CA ASN A 59 -21.39 2.06 -4.46
C ASN A 59 -20.54 2.22 -3.17
N PRO A 60 -20.43 1.19 -2.31
CA PRO A 60 -19.71 1.28 -1.03
C PRO A 60 -18.19 1.31 -1.17
N HIS A 61 -17.64 0.92 -2.33
CA HIS A 61 -16.21 0.80 -2.58
C HIS A 61 -15.59 2.08 -3.18
N ARG A 62 -16.38 3.14 -3.37
CA ARG A 62 -15.91 4.44 -3.86
C ARG A 62 -16.67 5.60 -3.23
N GLY A 63 -16.03 6.77 -3.20
CA GLY A 63 -16.66 8.02 -2.81
C GLY A 63 -17.83 8.39 -3.72
N ARG A 64 -18.88 8.95 -3.12
CA ARG A 64 -20.10 9.37 -3.83
C ARG A 64 -19.87 10.56 -4.78
N TRP A 65 -18.83 11.36 -4.56
CA TRP A 65 -18.62 12.63 -5.25
C TRP A 65 -17.42 12.54 -6.20
N LEU A 66 -17.67 12.67 -7.51
CA LEU A 66 -16.66 12.68 -8.60
C LEU A 66 -15.79 11.43 -8.81
N GLY A 67 -16.13 10.29 -8.17
CA GLY A 67 -15.35 9.05 -8.23
C GLY A 67 -14.06 9.11 -7.40
N GLY A 68 -13.37 7.98 -7.21
CA GLY A 68 -12.22 7.90 -6.31
C GLY A 68 -12.58 7.48 -4.88
N ASN A 69 -11.67 7.76 -3.93
CA ASN A 69 -11.72 7.30 -2.53
C ASN A 69 -11.99 5.80 -2.42
N TYR A 70 -11.22 5.04 -3.18
CA TYR A 70 -11.33 3.60 -3.25
C TYR A 70 -10.91 2.97 -1.92
N ASP A 71 -11.66 1.97 -1.49
CA ASP A 71 -11.39 1.23 -0.26
C ASP A 71 -10.28 0.17 -0.45
N VAL A 72 -9.99 -0.54 0.63
CA VAL A 72 -8.96 -1.59 0.65
C VAL A 72 -9.32 -2.79 -0.24
N ASN A 73 -10.61 -3.09 -0.43
CA ASN A 73 -11.05 -4.26 -1.19
C ASN A 73 -10.79 -4.06 -2.68
N VAL A 74 -10.90 -2.82 -3.17
CA VAL A 74 -10.47 -2.47 -4.55
C VAL A 74 -8.98 -2.76 -4.74
N ALA A 75 -8.14 -2.41 -3.77
CA ALA A 75 -6.70 -2.67 -3.83
C ALA A 75 -6.42 -4.18 -3.87
N ILE A 76 -7.00 -4.94 -2.94
CA ILE A 76 -6.82 -6.39 -2.83
C ILE A 76 -7.32 -7.08 -4.10
N TYR A 77 -8.50 -6.70 -4.62
CA TYR A 77 -9.06 -7.30 -5.82
C TYR A 77 -8.10 -7.17 -7.01
N ILE A 78 -7.62 -5.96 -7.29
CA ILE A 78 -6.70 -5.70 -8.41
C ILE A 78 -5.40 -6.47 -8.22
N LEU A 79 -4.80 -6.38 -7.03
CA LEU A 79 -3.51 -7.01 -6.74
C LEU A 79 -3.58 -8.54 -6.89
N GLU A 80 -4.59 -9.18 -6.30
CA GLU A 80 -4.68 -10.63 -6.27
C GLU A 80 -5.30 -11.22 -7.54
N ASN A 81 -6.37 -10.63 -8.07
CA ASN A 81 -7.16 -11.23 -9.15
C ASN A 81 -6.72 -10.76 -10.54
N GLU A 82 -6.18 -9.54 -10.68
CA GLU A 82 -5.74 -9.03 -11.97
C GLU A 82 -4.23 -9.14 -12.16
N TRP A 83 -3.44 -8.98 -11.08
CA TRP A 83 -1.99 -8.79 -11.17
C TRP A 83 -1.15 -9.89 -10.51
N ASN A 84 -1.77 -10.95 -9.97
CA ASN A 84 -1.10 -12.13 -9.43
C ASN A 84 -0.10 -11.82 -8.29
N TYR A 85 -0.45 -10.85 -7.45
CA TYR A 85 0.24 -10.58 -6.19
C TYR A 85 -0.44 -11.32 -5.04
N GLN A 86 0.32 -11.60 -3.99
CA GLN A 86 -0.19 -11.98 -2.69
C GLN A 86 -0.24 -10.74 -1.80
N VAL A 87 -1.38 -10.51 -1.15
CA VAL A 87 -1.56 -9.36 -0.27
C VAL A 87 -1.84 -9.84 1.16
N ASN A 88 -1.09 -9.33 2.13
CA ASN A 88 -1.29 -9.66 3.54
C ASN A 88 -1.50 -8.40 4.37
N TYR A 89 -2.46 -8.42 5.29
CA TYR A 89 -2.57 -7.36 6.29
C TYR A 89 -1.39 -7.45 7.25
N TYR A 90 -0.60 -6.38 7.33
CA TYR A 90 0.47 -6.26 8.30
C TYR A 90 -0.10 -5.74 9.62
N SER A 91 0.08 -6.53 10.67
CA SER A 91 -0.28 -6.16 12.03
C SER A 91 0.90 -6.46 12.94
N ARG A 92 1.56 -5.42 13.45
CA ARG A 92 2.48 -5.58 14.57
C ARG A 92 1.64 -5.97 15.79
N ARG A 93 1.80 -7.21 16.24
CA ARG A 93 1.19 -7.62 17.51
C ARG A 93 1.79 -6.71 18.59
N ARG A 94 0.94 -6.07 19.41
CA ARG A 94 1.42 -5.49 20.66
C ARG A 94 1.92 -6.67 21.48
N THR A 95 3.21 -6.80 21.69
CA THR A 95 3.71 -7.69 22.74
C THR A 95 2.98 -7.27 24.03
N PRO A 96 2.28 -8.19 24.70
CA PRO A 96 1.61 -7.83 25.94
C PRO A 96 2.68 -7.30 26.89
N LYS A 97 2.52 -6.05 27.35
CA LYS A 97 3.28 -5.51 28.47
C LYS A 97 2.83 -6.23 29.74
N ASN A 98 3.18 -7.50 29.88
CA ASN A 98 2.99 -8.24 31.12
C ASN A 98 4.33 -8.30 31.85
N ASN A 99 4.36 -7.52 32.94
CA ASN A 99 5.19 -7.61 34.13
C ASN A 99 6.34 -8.62 34.13
N SER A 100 7.55 -8.08 34.28
CA SER A 100 8.57 -8.53 35.22
C SER A 100 8.53 -10.01 35.62
N ASN A 101 9.21 -10.86 34.85
CA ASN A 101 10.13 -11.91 35.32
C ASN A 101 10.18 -13.06 34.32
N SER A 102 11.07 -12.96 33.33
CA SER A 102 11.78 -14.11 32.79
C SER A 102 12.92 -13.57 31.93
N ASN A 103 14.14 -13.98 32.27
CA ASN A 103 15.30 -13.84 31.40
C ASN A 103 15.11 -14.78 30.22
N GLU A 104 14.51 -14.30 29.14
CA GLU A 104 14.55 -14.99 27.85
C GLU A 104 15.06 -14.01 26.81
N ASN A 105 16.38 -14.11 26.57
CA ASN A 105 16.99 -13.64 25.33
C ASN A 105 16.40 -14.50 24.20
N MET A 106 15.50 -13.95 23.41
CA MET A 106 15.08 -14.55 22.16
C MET A 106 14.99 -13.46 21.10
N ASP A 107 15.73 -13.70 20.03
CA ASP A 107 15.95 -12.84 18.88
C ASP A 107 14.67 -12.65 18.04
N GLU A 108 13.77 -11.78 18.51
CA GLU A 108 12.50 -11.45 17.83
C GLU A 108 12.71 -10.50 16.63
N SER A 109 13.96 -10.06 16.39
CA SER A 109 14.31 -9.05 15.38
C SER A 109 14.67 -9.62 14.00
N VAL A 110 15.04 -10.90 13.93
CA VAL A 110 15.57 -11.53 12.71
C VAL A 110 14.46 -12.06 11.79
N GLU A 111 13.31 -12.51 12.30
CA GLU A 111 12.20 -13.00 11.46
C GLU A 111 11.36 -11.88 10.81
N GLU A 112 11.22 -10.72 11.47
CA GLU A 112 10.36 -9.64 10.96
C GLU A 112 11.06 -8.84 9.84
N SER A 113 12.38 -8.60 9.98
CA SER A 113 13.19 -7.91 8.97
C SER A 113 13.42 -8.73 7.69
N SER A 114 13.44 -10.05 7.79
CA SER A 114 13.56 -10.95 6.64
C SER A 114 12.28 -10.96 5.80
N SER A 115 11.11 -10.74 6.40
CA SER A 115 9.82 -10.64 5.70
C SER A 115 9.80 -9.46 4.71
N LEU A 116 10.18 -8.25 5.14
CA LEU A 116 10.09 -7.05 4.29
C LEU A 116 11.07 -7.04 3.10
N SER A 117 12.20 -7.75 3.19
CA SER A 117 13.19 -7.77 2.10
C SER A 117 12.67 -8.42 0.81
N SER A 118 11.75 -9.38 0.94
CA SER A 118 11.12 -10.10 -0.18
C SER A 118 9.90 -9.37 -0.80
N MET A 119 9.49 -8.25 -0.23
CA MET A 119 8.27 -7.54 -0.63
C MET A 119 8.50 -6.71 -1.89
N GLU A 120 7.51 -6.73 -2.78
CA GLU A 120 7.45 -5.86 -3.96
C GLU A 120 6.95 -4.46 -3.62
N GLY A 121 6.17 -4.34 -2.53
CA GLY A 121 5.74 -3.07 -2.00
C GLY A 121 4.99 -3.20 -0.69
N VAL A 122 4.78 -2.05 -0.03
CA VAL A 122 3.93 -1.92 1.14
C VAL A 122 2.95 -0.79 0.89
N LEU A 123 1.66 -1.09 0.88
CA LEU A 123 0.58 -0.12 0.68
C LEU A 123 0.00 0.27 2.04
N VAL A 124 0.00 1.57 2.34
CA VAL A 124 -0.48 2.09 3.62
C VAL A 124 -1.63 3.05 3.39
N ASN A 125 -2.69 2.91 4.17
CA ASN A 125 -3.77 3.88 4.25
C ASN A 125 -3.58 4.72 5.52
N VAL A 126 -3.42 6.04 5.37
CA VAL A 126 -3.19 6.98 6.48
C VAL A 126 -4.32 8.01 6.58
N PRO A 127 -4.48 8.74 7.71
CA PRO A 127 -5.37 9.89 7.75
C PRO A 127 -4.97 10.91 6.68
N GLY A 128 -5.97 11.41 5.95
CA GLY A 128 -5.77 12.39 4.90
C GLY A 128 -5.59 13.81 5.43
N THR A 129 -5.46 14.76 4.49
CA THR A 129 -5.27 16.18 4.80
C THR A 129 -6.47 16.80 5.50
N PHE A 130 -7.68 16.31 5.21
CA PHE A 130 -8.91 16.77 5.84
C PHE A 130 -9.38 15.73 6.89
N PRO A 131 -10.03 16.17 7.97
CA PRO A 131 -10.65 15.26 8.94
C PRO A 131 -11.49 14.19 8.24
N TRP A 132 -11.49 12.97 8.77
CA TRP A 132 -12.28 11.83 8.26
C TRP A 132 -11.86 11.29 6.88
N THR A 133 -10.97 11.98 6.16
CA THR A 133 -10.44 11.48 4.89
C THR A 133 -9.29 10.51 5.14
N ARG A 134 -9.07 9.64 4.16
CA ARG A 134 -8.01 8.65 4.17
C ARG A 134 -7.17 8.81 2.89
N HIS A 135 -5.91 8.40 2.92
CA HIS A 135 -4.97 8.60 1.82
C HIS A 135 -4.04 7.41 1.69
N TRP A 136 -3.93 6.90 0.47
CA TRP A 136 -3.08 5.76 0.15
C TRP A 136 -1.66 6.20 -0.23
N ILE A 137 -0.67 5.51 0.34
CA ILE A 137 0.77 5.72 0.10
C ILE A 137 1.40 4.37 -0.25
N MET A 138 2.22 4.35 -1.30
CA MET A 138 3.01 3.17 -1.66
C MET A 138 4.44 3.31 -1.16
N TYR A 139 4.97 2.28 -0.52
CA TYR A 139 6.40 2.12 -0.30
C TYR A 139 6.92 1.04 -1.23
N LYS A 140 7.98 1.34 -1.97
CA LYS A 140 8.52 0.43 -2.98
C LYS A 140 10.04 0.33 -2.86
N PRO A 141 10.62 -0.88 -2.99
CA PRO A 141 12.05 -1.01 -3.10
C PRO A 141 12.53 -0.56 -4.49
N TRP A 142 13.69 0.07 -4.53
CA TRP A 142 14.30 0.55 -5.75
C TRP A 142 15.82 0.49 -5.65
N ASN A 143 16.44 -0.19 -6.61
CA ASN A 143 17.89 -0.26 -6.74
C ASN A 143 18.34 0.61 -7.91
N ARG A 144 19.19 1.59 -7.62
CA ARG A 144 19.74 2.48 -8.62
C ARG A 144 20.89 1.78 -9.35
N GLY A 145 20.57 1.07 -10.44
CA GLY A 145 21.55 0.45 -11.34
C GLY A 145 22.24 -0.82 -10.81
N GLU A 146 22.91 -1.54 -11.72
CA GLU A 146 23.72 -2.72 -11.40
C GLU A 146 24.84 -2.34 -10.41
N GLY A 147 24.89 -3.02 -9.26
CA GLY A 147 25.93 -2.84 -8.24
C GLY A 147 25.49 -2.17 -6.93
N ALA A 148 24.20 -1.81 -6.76
CA ALA A 148 23.70 -1.32 -5.49
C ALA A 148 23.82 -2.40 -4.39
N ALA A 149 24.69 -2.17 -3.40
CA ALA A 149 25.00 -3.13 -2.34
C ALA A 149 23.83 -3.42 -1.39
N LYS A 150 22.81 -2.56 -1.34
CA LYS A 150 21.62 -2.70 -0.48
C LYS A 150 20.38 -2.12 -1.14
N GLN A 151 19.26 -2.83 -0.93
CA GLN A 151 17.92 -2.41 -1.32
C GLN A 151 17.52 -1.10 -0.64
N GLN A 152 17.24 -0.07 -1.43
CA GLN A 152 16.75 1.21 -0.92
C GLN A 152 15.22 1.25 -1.03
N TRP A 153 14.57 1.86 -0.06
CA TRP A 153 13.11 2.01 -0.04
C TRP A 153 12.72 3.45 -0.29
N TYR A 154 11.64 3.62 -1.04
CA TYR A 154 11.09 4.93 -1.37
C TYR A 154 9.61 4.99 -0.99
N ARG A 155 9.23 6.09 -0.35
CA ARG A 155 7.86 6.52 -0.13
C ARG A 155 7.37 7.24 -1.39
N LEU A 156 6.38 6.65 -2.02
CA LEU A 156 5.72 7.10 -3.24
C LEU A 156 4.32 7.60 -2.87
N ASP A 157 4.28 8.89 -2.52
CA ASP A 157 3.06 9.61 -2.17
C ASP A 157 2.63 10.46 -3.36
N SER A 158 1.41 10.28 -3.86
CA SER A 158 0.88 11.04 -5.00
C SER A 158 0.66 12.53 -4.69
N LYS A 159 0.67 12.94 -3.41
CA LYS A 159 0.67 14.35 -3.00
C LYS A 159 2.08 14.96 -2.89
N ALA A 160 3.12 14.14 -2.94
CA ALA A 160 4.51 14.62 -2.96
C ALA A 160 4.93 14.99 -4.39
N ALA A 161 5.89 15.91 -4.50
CA ALA A 161 6.43 16.31 -5.81
C ALA A 161 7.33 15.23 -6.43
N CYS A 162 7.93 14.35 -5.62
CA CYS A 162 8.85 13.30 -6.06
C CYS A 162 8.93 12.15 -5.02
N PRO A 163 9.52 10.99 -5.40
CA PRO A 163 9.84 9.91 -4.47
C PRO A 163 10.73 10.35 -3.31
N ILE A 164 10.39 9.95 -2.09
CA ILE A 164 11.18 10.26 -0.88
C ILE A 164 11.86 8.99 -0.38
N GLN A 165 13.19 8.98 -0.34
CA GLN A 165 13.92 7.84 0.21
C GLN A 165 13.63 7.65 1.71
N VAL A 166 13.39 6.41 2.11
CA VAL A 166 13.13 5.99 3.49
C VAL A 166 14.37 5.31 4.03
N LYS A 167 14.84 5.77 5.20
CA LYS A 167 16.04 5.22 5.86
C LYS A 167 15.80 3.84 6.47
N ASP A 168 14.64 3.68 7.11
CA ASP A 168 14.24 2.46 7.80
C ASP A 168 12.76 2.22 7.52
N LEU A 169 12.47 1.25 6.63
CA LEU A 169 11.10 0.92 6.28
C LEU A 169 10.35 0.32 7.46
N GLN A 170 11.00 -0.58 8.21
CA GLN A 170 10.37 -1.32 9.30
C GLN A 170 9.80 -0.33 10.32
N VAL A 171 10.63 0.61 10.79
CA VAL A 171 10.20 1.64 11.75
C VAL A 171 9.00 2.46 11.25
N GLN A 172 8.92 2.75 9.94
CA GLN A 172 7.77 3.47 9.37
C GLN A 172 6.51 2.61 9.34
N VAL A 173 6.63 1.37 8.86
CA VAL A 173 5.52 0.42 8.76
C VAL A 173 4.95 0.08 10.14
N ASP A 174 5.82 -0.10 11.12
CA ASP A 174 5.48 -0.34 12.52
C ASP A 174 4.66 0.80 13.11
N LYS A 175 5.11 2.04 12.86
CA LYS A 175 4.44 3.24 13.34
C LYS A 175 3.01 3.31 12.80
N HIS A 176 2.82 3.04 11.52
CA HIS A 176 1.49 2.98 10.90
C HIS A 176 0.61 1.91 11.55
N SER A 177 1.14 0.69 11.71
CA SER A 177 0.39 -0.39 12.35
C SER A 177 -0.03 -0.03 13.79
N GLN A 178 0.85 0.60 14.56
CA GLN A 178 0.57 1.02 15.94
C GLN A 178 -0.47 2.14 16.05
N THR A 179 -0.56 3.03 15.05
CA THR A 179 -1.57 4.09 14.98
C THR A 179 -2.92 3.61 14.46
N GLY A 180 -3.05 2.32 14.15
CA GLY A 180 -4.28 1.73 13.61
C GLY A 180 -4.48 1.99 12.12
N ASP A 181 -3.42 2.37 11.40
CA ASP A 181 -3.48 2.49 9.95
C ASP A 181 -3.57 1.11 9.30
N THR A 182 -4.29 1.03 8.18
CA THR A 182 -4.27 -0.16 7.33
C THR A 182 -2.91 -0.26 6.65
N VAL A 183 -2.22 -1.37 6.84
CA VAL A 183 -0.96 -1.67 6.18
C VAL A 183 -1.13 -3.00 5.45
N LEU A 184 -0.84 -3.01 4.15
CA LEU A 184 -0.79 -4.21 3.33
C LEU A 184 0.65 -4.44 2.85
N THR A 185 1.15 -5.64 3.03
CA THR A 185 2.39 -6.10 2.38
C THR A 185 2.05 -6.83 1.08
N ILE A 186 2.88 -6.62 0.06
CA ILE A 186 2.64 -7.10 -1.31
C ILE A 186 3.85 -7.92 -1.77
N GLN A 187 3.61 -9.15 -2.19
CA GLN A 187 4.63 -10.07 -2.73
C GLN A 187 4.15 -10.63 -4.06
N LYS A 188 5.05 -11.01 -4.97
CA LYS A 188 4.66 -11.84 -6.11
C LYS A 188 4.16 -13.18 -5.58
N GLN A 189 3.05 -13.70 -6.13
CA GLN A 189 2.74 -15.11 -5.94
C GLN A 189 3.88 -15.93 -6.56
N GLN A 190 4.43 -16.88 -5.80
CA GLN A 190 5.32 -17.88 -6.37
C GLN A 190 4.48 -18.69 -7.36
N GLY A 191 4.87 -18.70 -8.63
CA GLY A 191 4.16 -19.44 -9.66
C GLY A 191 4.17 -20.93 -9.37
N GLU A 192 3.05 -21.60 -9.65
CA GLU A 192 2.99 -23.03 -9.95
C GLU A 192 3.88 -23.39 -11.15
#